data_AF-A0A0H5DS97-F1
#
_entry.id   AF-A0A0H5DS97-F1
#
_cell.length_a   1.000
_cell.length_b   1.000
_cell.length_c   1.000
_cell.angle_alpha   90.00
_cell.angle_beta   90.00
_cell.angle_gamma   90.00
#
_symmetry.space_group_name_H-M   'P 1'
#
loop_
_entity.id
_entity.type
_entity.pdbx_description
1 polymer ?
#
loop_
_entity_poly.entity_id
_entity_poly.type
_entity_poly.pdbx_seq_one_letter_code
_entity_poly.pdbx_strand_id
1 'polypeptide(L)'
;MKNTVRINFDFSRDYYPYLKMLCAKRGQSLKDLASELLIREIEEHEDLQLAKKATKRLRDTKESDLIDFGDAAKLAGWTDDE
;
A
#
# COMPACT_ATOMS: atom_id res chain seq x y z
N MET A 1 -20.06 -14.70 4.76
CA MET A 1 -20.14 -13.23 4.99
C MET A 1 -19.88 -12.52 3.67
N LYS A 2 -20.61 -11.45 3.34
CA LYS A 2 -20.29 -10.61 2.16
C LYS A 2 -19.13 -9.67 2.52
N ASN A 3 -17.94 -9.95 1.99
CA ASN A 3 -16.71 -9.15 2.21
C ASN A 3 -16.62 -7.91 1.30
N THR A 4 -17.73 -7.21 1.06
CA THR A 4 -17.76 -6.06 0.15
C THR A 4 -18.36 -4.86 0.84
N VAL A 5 -17.66 -3.72 0.78
CA VAL A 5 -18.14 -2.43 1.28
C VAL A 5 -18.51 -1.56 0.08
N ARG A 6 -19.63 -0.82 0.18
CA ARG A 6 -20.02 0.18 -0.81
C ARG A 6 -19.54 1.56 -0.38
N ILE A 7 -18.87 2.26 -1.28
CA ILE A 7 -18.43 3.64 -1.10
C ILE A 7 -19.24 4.52 -2.04
N ASN A 8 -19.78 5.62 -1.54
CA ASN A 8 -20.41 6.67 -2.35
C ASN A 8 -19.51 7.90 -2.33
N PHE A 9 -19.38 8.57 -3.48
CA PHE A 9 -18.53 9.74 -3.64
C PHE A 9 -19.31 10.82 -4.40
N ASP A 10 -19.28 12.03 -3.86
CA ASP A 10 -19.81 13.22 -4.52
C ASP A 10 -18.65 13.99 -5.15
N PHE A 11 -18.81 14.43 -6.38
CA PHE A 11 -17.82 15.24 -7.10
C PHE A 11 -18.53 16.14 -8.10
N SER A 12 -17.82 17.17 -8.60
CA SER A 12 -18.41 18.12 -9.54
C SER A 12 -18.92 17.42 -10.80
N ARG A 13 -20.16 17.74 -11.16
CA ARG A 13 -20.82 17.24 -12.36
C ARG A 13 -20.03 17.58 -13.64
N ASP A 14 -19.27 18.67 -13.61
CA ASP A 14 -18.48 19.12 -14.76
C ASP A 14 -17.35 18.14 -15.10
N TYR A 15 -16.82 17.41 -14.11
CA TYR A 15 -15.77 16.42 -14.33
C TYR A 15 -16.29 15.07 -14.83
N TYR A 16 -17.58 14.78 -14.66
CA TYR A 16 -18.15 13.48 -14.97
C TYR A 16 -18.03 13.07 -16.45
N PRO A 17 -18.27 13.95 -17.44
CA PRO A 17 -18.07 13.62 -18.85
C PRO A 17 -16.61 13.26 -19.16
N TYR A 18 -15.67 14.05 -18.65
CA TYR A 18 -14.23 13.81 -18.87
C TYR A 18 -13.78 12.49 -18.26
N LEU A 19 -14.27 12.17 -17.06
CA LEU A 19 -13.99 10.91 -16.38
C LEU A 19 -14.53 9.71 -17.17
N LYS A 20 -15.75 9.81 -17.72
CA LYS A 20 -16.30 8.78 -18.62
C LYS A 20 -15.48 8.60 -19.89
N MET A 21 -15.06 9.70 -20.51
CA MET A 21 -14.21 9.63 -21.71
C MET A 21 -12.86 8.96 -21.41
N LEU A 22 -12.25 9.27 -20.27
CA LEU A 22 -11.01 8.64 -19.83
C LEU A 22 -11.18 7.13 -19.62
N CYS A 23 -12.25 6.72 -18.93
CA CYS A 23 -12.61 5.32 -18.74
C CYS A 23 -12.82 4.59 -20.08
N ALA A 24 -13.56 5.20 -21.00
CA ALA A 24 -13.80 4.65 -22.33
C ALA A 24 -12.49 4.48 -23.13
N LYS A 25 -11.60 5.49 -23.10
CA LYS A 25 -10.29 5.43 -23.76
C LYS A 25 -9.40 4.31 -23.21
N ARG A 26 -9.50 4.03 -21.91
CA ARG A 26 -8.75 2.97 -21.23
C ARG A 26 -9.43 1.60 -21.27
N GLY A 27 -10.65 1.49 -21.84
CA GLY A 27 -11.41 0.25 -21.87
C GLY A 27 -11.81 -0.27 -20.49
N GLN A 28 -11.95 0.63 -19.50
CA GLN A 28 -12.21 0.27 -18.10
C GLN A 28 -13.49 0.94 -17.58
N SER A 29 -14.14 0.34 -16.58
CA SER A 29 -15.29 0.97 -15.95
C SER A 29 -14.89 2.08 -14.97
N LEU A 30 -15.84 2.93 -14.60
CA LEU A 30 -15.62 3.95 -13.57
C LEU A 30 -15.28 3.31 -12.21
N LYS A 31 -15.94 2.19 -11.92
CA LYS A 31 -15.75 1.45 -10.68
C LYS A 31 -14.33 0.89 -10.59
N ASP A 32 -13.83 0.33 -11.69
CA ASP A 32 -12.50 -0.28 -11.71
C ASP A 32 -11.42 0.79 -11.54
N LEU A 33 -11.53 1.89 -12.30
CA LEU A 33 -10.63 3.04 -12.12
C LEU A 33 -10.62 3.56 -10.68
N ALA A 34 -11.80 3.75 -10.09
CA ALA A 34 -11.90 4.25 -8.71
C ALA A 34 -11.33 3.25 -7.69
N SER A 35 -11.53 1.96 -7.92
CA SER A 35 -11.03 0.90 -7.03
C SER A 35 -9.52 0.81 -7.10
N GLU A 36 -8.93 0.87 -8.29
CA GLU A 36 -7.48 0.90 -8.50
C GLU A 36 -6.83 2.10 -7.80
N LEU A 37 -7.39 3.30 -7.99
CA LEU A 37 -6.88 4.50 -7.33
C LEU A 37 -6.96 4.38 -5.81
N LEU A 38 -8.10 3.93 -5.27
CA LEU A 38 -8.26 3.76 -3.82
C LEU A 38 -7.26 2.76 -3.23
N ILE A 39 -7.05 1.61 -3.90
CA ILE A 39 -6.10 0.59 -3.45
C ILE A 39 -4.69 1.18 -3.44
N ARG A 40 -4.28 1.83 -4.53
CA ARG A 40 -2.95 2.44 -4.63
C ARG A 40 -2.70 3.46 -3.52
N GLU A 41 -3.66 4.35 -3.25
CA GLU A 41 -3.49 5.36 -2.19
C GLU A 41 -3.44 4.73 -0.78
N ILE A 42 -4.11 3.59 -0.56
CA ILE A 42 -4.00 2.82 0.69
C ILE A 42 -2.60 2.24 0.82
N GLU A 43 -2.10 1.57 -0.22
CA GLU A 43 -0.77 0.96 -0.24
C GLU A 43 0.33 2.02 -0.02
N GLU A 44 0.25 3.16 -0.74
CA GLU A 44 1.18 4.27 -0.56
C GLU A 44 1.14 4.83 0.88
N HIS A 45 -0.04 4.91 1.49
CA HIS A 45 -0.16 5.35 2.88
C HIS A 45 0.46 4.33 3.84
N GLU A 46 0.22 3.04 3.65
CA GLU A 46 0.80 1.97 4.46
C GLU A 46 2.32 1.97 4.37
N ASP A 47 2.87 2.08 3.17
CA ASP A 47 4.32 2.18 2.92
C ASP A 47 4.93 3.39 3.63
N LEU A 48 4.29 4.55 3.55
CA LEU A 48 4.74 5.75 4.27
C LEU A 48 4.75 5.54 5.79
N GLN A 49 3.75 4.86 6.35
CA GLN A 49 3.72 4.56 7.78
C GLN A 49 4.80 3.55 8.18
N LEU A 50 5.03 2.52 7.37
CA LEU A 50 6.10 1.54 7.57
C LEU A 50 7.48 2.21 7.50
N ALA A 51 7.72 3.06 6.50
CA ALA A 51 8.94 3.83 6.36
C ALA A 51 9.20 4.74 7.57
N LYS A 52 8.16 5.43 8.07
CA LYS A 52 8.25 6.24 9.30
C LYS A 52 8.62 5.40 10.52
N LYS A 53 7.98 4.23 10.70
CA LYS A 53 8.29 3.31 11.80
C LYS A 53 9.71 2.78 11.71
N ALA A 54 10.16 2.35 10.52
CA ALA A 54 11.51 1.87 10.28
C ALA A 54 12.55 2.96 10.55
N THR A 55 12.32 4.17 10.05
CA THR A 55 13.21 5.33 10.28
C THR A 55 13.33 5.64 11.77
N LYS A 56 12.21 5.65 12.50
CA LYS A 56 12.21 5.86 13.95
C LYS A 56 13.01 4.77 14.65
N ARG A 57 12.77 3.50 14.29
CA ARG A 57 13.50 2.36 14.88
C ARG A 57 14.99 2.48 14.64
N LEU A 58 15.42 2.76 13.41
CA LEU A 58 16.83 2.93 13.06
C LEU A 58 17.49 4.06 13.87
N ARG A 59 16.81 5.21 13.98
CA ARG A 59 17.32 6.35 14.76
C ARG A 59 17.49 6.00 16.25
N ASP A 60 16.55 5.24 16.79
CA ASP A 60 16.51 4.90 18.21
C ASP A 60 17.27 3.59 18.52
N THR A 61 17.88 2.94 17.50
CA THR A 61 18.63 1.68 17.64
C THR A 61 19.94 1.90 18.37
N LYS A 62 20.19 1.09 19.40
CA LYS A 62 21.45 1.05 20.12
C LYS A 62 22.26 -0.15 19.66
N GLU A 63 23.57 -0.11 19.92
CA GLU A 63 24.47 -1.22 19.61
C GLU A 63 24.05 -2.53 20.33
N SER A 64 23.45 -2.42 21.53
CA SER A 64 22.88 -3.56 22.26
C SER A 64 21.62 -4.17 21.63
N ASP A 65 20.95 -3.46 20.73
CA ASP A 65 19.78 -3.94 20.01
C ASP A 65 20.17 -4.70 18.73
N LEU A 66 21.46 -4.64 18.36
CA LEU A 66 22.00 -5.36 17.22
C LEU A 66 22.26 -6.81 17.62
N ILE A 67 21.88 -7.72 16.74
CA ILE A 67 22.21 -9.14 16.81
C ILE A 67 23.15 -9.46 15.67
N ASP A 68 23.99 -10.48 15.84
CA ASP A 68 24.81 -10.96 14.75
C ASP A 68 23.94 -11.45 13.58
N PHE A 69 24.44 -11.30 12.36
CA PHE A 69 23.69 -11.67 11.17
C PHE A 69 23.29 -13.16 11.17
N GLY A 70 24.15 -14.04 11.69
CA GLY A 70 23.84 -15.46 11.78
C GLY A 70 22.65 -15.77 12.69
N ASP A 71 22.49 -15.04 13.79
CA ASP A 71 21.34 -15.19 14.68
C ASP A 71 20.08 -14.53 14.11
N ALA A 72 20.24 -13.42 13.37
CA ALA A 72 19.15 -12.78 12.63
C ALA A 72 18.58 -13.72 11.55
N ALA A 73 19.45 -14.37 10.77
CA ALA A 73 19.07 -15.31 9.72
C ALA A 73 18.29 -16.51 10.29
N LYS A 74 18.78 -17.09 11.40
CA LYS A 74 18.07 -18.16 12.12
C LYS A 74 16.68 -17.73 12.60
N LEU A 75 16.55 -16.54 13.21
CA LEU A 75 15.27 -16.02 13.68
C LEU A 75 14.28 -15.74 12.55
N ALA A 76 14.78 -15.29 11.40
CA ALA A 76 13.98 -15.07 10.19
C ALA A 76 13.56 -16.37 9.49
N GLY A 77 14.11 -17.52 9.92
CA GLY A 77 13.91 -18.81 9.25
C GLY A 77 14.61 -18.88 7.90
N TRP A 78 15.64 -18.06 7.67
CA TRP A 78 16.51 -18.17 6.51
C TRP A 78 17.51 -19.29 6.82
N THR A 79 17.17 -20.51 6.42
CA THR A 79 18.13 -21.61 6.39
C THR A 79 19.04 -21.42 5.19
N ASP A 80 20.34 -21.60 5.40
CA ASP A 80 21.31 -21.81 4.32
C ASP A 80 21.03 -23.19 3.70
N ASP A 81 19.88 -23.35 3.03
CA ASP A 81 19.62 -24.49 2.15
C ASP A 81 19.91 -24.04 0.71
N GLU A 82 21.20 -24.17 0.36
CA GLU A 82 21.87 -24.07 -0.97
C GLU A 82 22.06 -22.69 -1.63
#